data_AF-K8XEX9-F1
#
_entry.id   AF-K8XEX9-F1
#
_cell.length_a   1.000
_cell.length_b   1.000
_cell.length_c   1.000
_cell.angle_alpha   90.00
_cell.angle_beta   90.00
_cell.angle_gamma   90.00
#
_symmetry.space_group_name_H-M   'P 1'
#
loop_
_entity.id
_entity.type
_entity.pdbx_description
1 polymer ?
#
loop_
_entity_poly.entity_id
_entity_poly.type
_entity_poly.pdbx_seq_one_letter_code
_entity_poly.pdbx_strand_id
1 'polypeptide(L)'
;MVLASEVMVLMGNFMGEKLRTPALLEMVREHAVEPRVNLVERVLQNLRDRKAVRADVDTHTVAAFFRGDTDTADLAHRVASTIWSGIAAS
;
A
#
# COMPACT_ATOMS: atom_id res chain seq x y z
N MET A 1 -8.22 -1.59 -22.68
CA MET A 1 -7.48 -0.46 -22.09
C MET A 1 -8.44 0.71 -21.84
N VAL A 2 -9.31 0.62 -20.81
CA VAL A 2 -10.32 1.67 -20.50
C VAL A 2 -10.53 1.88 -18.97
N LEU A 3 -9.91 1.09 -18.08
CA LEU A 3 -10.22 1.17 -16.64
C LEU A 3 -9.40 2.19 -15.83
N ALA A 4 -8.21 2.59 -16.29
CA ALA A 4 -7.31 3.43 -15.50
C ALA A 4 -7.78 4.89 -15.36
N SER A 5 -8.51 5.42 -16.35
CA SER A 5 -8.97 6.82 -16.35
C SER A 5 -10.12 7.07 -15.38
N GLU A 6 -11.07 6.15 -15.27
CA GLU A 6 -12.23 6.33 -14.38
C GLU A 6 -11.84 6.27 -12.90
N VAL A 7 -10.89 5.37 -12.54
CA VAL A 7 -10.33 5.29 -11.19
C VAL A 7 -9.54 6.55 -10.84
N MET A 8 -8.78 7.12 -11.79
CA MET A 8 -8.01 8.34 -11.56
C MET A 8 -8.90 9.59 -11.43
N VAL A 9 -10.00 9.66 -12.19
CA VAL A 9 -11.03 10.70 -12.06
C VAL A 9 -11.79 10.58 -10.74
N LEU A 10 -12.11 9.35 -10.32
CA LEU A 10 -12.75 9.09 -9.02
C LEU A 10 -11.85 9.52 -7.86
N MET A 11 -10.57 9.10 -7.86
CA MET A 11 -9.60 9.52 -6.85
C MET A 11 -9.35 11.03 -6.87
N GLY A 12 -9.33 11.65 -8.06
CA GLY A 12 -9.25 13.10 -8.22
C GLY A 12 -10.46 13.84 -7.64
N ASN A 13 -11.68 13.35 -7.87
CA ASN A 13 -12.90 13.91 -7.28
C ASN A 13 -12.92 13.79 -5.75
N PHE A 14 -12.54 12.63 -5.20
CA PHE A 14 -12.42 12.44 -3.75
C PHE A 14 -11.34 13.33 -3.13
N MET A 15 -10.20 13.54 -3.81
CA MET A 15 -9.17 14.46 -3.35
C MET A 15 -9.59 15.93 -3.49
N GLY A 16 -10.41 16.28 -4.50
CA GLY A 16 -10.99 17.61 -4.67
C GLY A 16 -12.09 17.94 -3.65
N GLU A 17 -12.83 16.93 -3.18
CA GLU A 17 -13.81 17.08 -2.10
C GLU A 17 -13.22 17.20 -0.69
N LYS A 18 -11.90 17.01 -0.51
CA LYS A 18 -11.23 17.13 0.80
C LYS A 18 -11.49 18.44 1.54
N LEU A 19 -11.75 19.52 0.80
CA LEU A 19 -12.05 20.83 1.38
C LEU A 19 -13.52 20.97 1.82
N ARG A 20 -14.43 20.11 1.36
CA ARG A 20 -15.87 20.17 1.68
C ARG A 20 -16.38 19.02 2.54
N THR A 21 -15.79 17.82 2.44
CA THR A 21 -16.36 16.61 3.06
C THR A 21 -15.26 15.71 3.66
N PRO A 22 -14.71 16.03 4.84
CA PRO A 22 -13.64 15.23 5.46
C PRO A 22 -14.06 13.79 5.78
N ALA A 23 -15.35 13.54 6.05
CA ALA A 23 -15.88 12.20 6.33
C ALA A 23 -15.71 11.22 5.15
N LEU A 24 -15.65 11.70 3.90
CA LEU A 24 -15.41 10.84 2.75
C LEU A 24 -13.99 10.26 2.76
N LEU A 25 -13.01 11.04 3.22
CA LEU A 25 -11.63 10.54 3.35
C LEU A 25 -11.50 9.49 4.43
N GLU A 26 -12.19 9.68 5.55
CA GLU A 26 -12.20 8.71 6.64
C GLU A 26 -12.79 7.39 6.15
N MET A 27 -13.90 7.42 5.40
CA MET A 27 -14.48 6.21 4.80
C MET A 27 -13.53 5.55 3.79
N VAL A 28 -12.84 6.31 2.94
CA VAL A 28 -11.85 5.75 2.00
C VAL A 28 -10.66 5.16 2.75
N ARG A 29 -10.20 5.82 3.82
CA ARG A 29 -9.12 5.33 4.66
C ARG A 29 -9.51 3.98 5.29
N GLU A 30 -10.63 3.94 6.00
CA GLU A 30 -11.08 2.77 6.77
C GLU A 30 -11.45 1.58 5.88
N HIS A 31 -12.08 1.82 4.72
CA HIS A 31 -12.61 0.73 3.90
C HIS A 31 -11.76 0.37 2.69
N ALA A 32 -10.94 1.27 2.16
CA ALA A 32 -10.16 1.00 0.94
C ALA A 32 -8.65 0.94 1.17
N VAL A 33 -8.13 1.70 2.14
CA VAL A 33 -6.68 1.83 2.38
C VAL A 33 -6.22 0.90 3.50
N GLU A 34 -6.77 1.06 4.70
CA GLU A 34 -6.37 0.32 5.89
C GLU A 34 -6.45 -1.20 5.71
N PRO A 35 -7.50 -1.78 5.08
CA PRO A 35 -7.57 -3.23 4.91
C PRO A 35 -6.39 -3.79 4.11
N ARG A 36 -5.95 -3.08 3.07
CA ARG A 36 -4.82 -3.51 2.23
C ARG A 36 -3.48 -3.34 2.95
N VAL A 37 -3.29 -2.21 3.65
CA VAL A 37 -2.08 -1.97 4.46
C VAL A 37 -1.96 -3.02 5.56
N ASN A 38 -3.05 -3.30 6.28
CA ASN A 38 -3.07 -4.29 7.36
C ASN A 38 -2.77 -5.72 6.91
N LEU A 39 -3.03 -6.07 5.64
CA LEU A 39 -2.66 -7.37 5.09
C LEU A 39 -1.15 -7.48 4.89
N VAL A 40 -0.54 -6.48 4.23
CA VAL A 40 0.92 -6.46 4.00
C VAL A 40 1.67 -6.34 5.31
N GLU A 41 1.19 -5.50 6.23
CA GLU A 41 1.79 -5.32 7.55
C GLU A 41 1.83 -6.63 8.33
N ARG A 42 0.73 -7.41 8.34
CA ARG A 42 0.71 -8.73 8.96
C ARG A 42 1.72 -9.70 8.34
N VAL A 43 1.93 -9.67 7.04
CA VAL A 43 2.96 -10.49 6.37
C VAL A 43 4.36 -10.08 6.85
N LEU A 44 4.66 -8.78 6.87
CA LEU A 44 5.95 -8.27 7.32
C LEU A 44 6.21 -8.58 8.80
N GLN A 45 5.20 -8.49 9.66
CA GLN A 45 5.28 -8.89 11.07
C GLN A 45 5.62 -10.38 11.20
N ASN A 46 4.91 -11.27 10.49
CA ASN A 46 5.21 -12.70 10.50
C ASN A 46 6.63 -13.01 10.00
N LEU A 47 7.12 -12.28 9.00
CA LEU A 47 8.50 -12.42 8.51
C LEU A 47 9.52 -11.92 9.54
N ARG A 48 9.22 -10.85 10.25
CA ARG A 48 10.04 -10.33 11.35
C ARG A 48 10.11 -11.30 12.52
N ASP A 49 9.00 -11.94 12.89
CA ASP A 49 8.98 -12.97 13.95
C ASP A 49 9.88 -14.16 13.60
N ARG A 50 10.01 -14.46 12.31
CA ARG A 50 10.93 -15.48 11.76
C ARG A 50 12.34 -14.94 11.49
N LYS A 51 12.62 -13.70 11.86
CA LYS A 51 13.90 -12.99 11.64
C LYS A 51 14.30 -12.86 10.16
N ALA A 52 13.33 -12.86 9.24
CA ALA A 52 13.56 -12.63 7.82
C ALA A 52 13.55 -11.15 7.43
N VAL A 53 12.89 -10.30 8.23
CA VAL A 53 12.90 -8.83 8.12
C VAL A 53 13.63 -8.26 9.32
N ARG A 54 14.43 -7.20 9.12
CA ARG A 54 15.16 -6.57 10.23
C ARG A 54 14.22 -5.95 11.27
N ALA A 55 14.64 -5.99 12.52
CA ALA A 55 13.83 -5.53 13.65
C ALA A 55 13.64 -4.00 13.69
N ASP A 56 14.55 -3.24 13.07
CA ASP A 56 14.53 -1.77 13.02
C ASP A 56 13.62 -1.20 11.92
N VAL A 57 13.05 -2.06 11.08
CA VAL A 57 12.17 -1.65 9.98
C VAL A 57 10.76 -1.34 10.49
N ASP A 58 10.28 -0.14 10.16
CA ASP A 58 8.87 0.23 10.32
C ASP A 58 8.00 -0.50 9.27
N THR A 59 7.39 -1.60 9.70
CA THR A 59 6.54 -2.46 8.86
C THR A 59 5.28 -1.76 8.38
N HIS A 60 4.77 -0.77 9.13
CA HIS A 60 3.58 -0.02 8.76
C HIS A 60 3.86 0.91 7.59
N THR A 61 4.96 1.67 7.67
CA THR A 61 5.42 2.55 6.59
C THR A 61 5.69 1.77 5.30
N VAL A 62 6.34 0.59 5.40
CA VAL A 62 6.59 -0.27 4.23
C VAL A 62 5.29 -0.80 3.64
N ALA A 63 4.36 -1.28 4.47
CA ALA A 63 3.05 -1.78 4.00
C ALA A 63 2.23 -0.69 3.30
N ALA A 64 2.29 0.53 3.80
CA ALA A 64 1.66 1.70 3.21
C ALA A 64 2.22 2.08 1.82
N PHE A 65 3.41 1.58 1.45
CA PHE A 65 4.02 1.83 0.14
C PHE A 65 3.52 0.88 -0.96
N PHE A 66 3.01 -0.31 -0.61
CA PHE A 66 2.50 -1.30 -1.56
C PHE A 66 1.12 -0.96 -2.15
N ARG A 67 0.81 0.33 -2.31
CA ARG A 67 -0.46 0.83 -2.86
C ARG A 67 -0.36 1.00 -4.36
N GLY A 68 -0.62 -0.08 -5.11
CA GLY A 68 -0.75 -0.03 -6.56
C GLY A 68 -1.67 -1.13 -7.08
N ASP A 69 -2.57 -0.78 -7.98
CA ASP A 69 -3.48 -1.71 -8.67
C ASP A 69 -3.10 -1.81 -10.16
N THR A 70 -1.81 -1.69 -10.45
CA THR A 70 -1.32 -1.68 -11.83
C THR A 70 -1.00 -3.11 -12.25
N ASP A 71 -1.84 -3.67 -13.11
CA ASP A 71 -1.66 -4.96 -13.79
C ASP A 71 -0.58 -4.87 -14.89
N THR A 72 0.55 -4.25 -14.56
CA THR A 72 1.73 -4.27 -15.39
C THR A 72 2.50 -5.52 -15.01
N ALA A 73 2.62 -6.45 -15.96
CA ALA A 73 3.39 -7.67 -15.77
C ALA A 73 4.73 -7.37 -15.08
N ASP A 74 5.01 -8.12 -14.01
CA ASP A 74 6.26 -8.09 -13.25
C ASP A 74 6.52 -6.83 -12.39
N LEU A 75 5.67 -5.79 -12.42
CA LEU A 75 5.88 -4.59 -11.59
C LEU A 75 5.83 -4.91 -10.09
N ALA A 76 4.84 -5.68 -9.66
CA ALA A 76 4.70 -6.08 -8.25
C ALA A 76 5.94 -6.85 -7.77
N HIS A 77 6.47 -7.75 -8.60
CA HIS A 77 7.67 -8.51 -8.29
C HIS A 77 8.91 -7.61 -8.21
N ARG A 78 9.11 -6.70 -9.17
CA ARG A 78 10.25 -5.76 -9.14
C ARG A 78 10.21 -4.84 -7.93
N VAL A 79 9.04 -4.30 -7.59
CA VAL A 79 8.86 -3.44 -6.40
C VAL A 79 9.15 -4.24 -5.14
N ALA A 80 8.59 -5.44 -5.00
CA ALA A 80 8.84 -6.30 -3.86
C ALA A 80 10.33 -6.65 -3.72
N SER A 81 10.99 -7.05 -4.81
CA SER A 81 12.42 -7.40 -4.82
C SER A 81 13.32 -6.21 -4.47
N THR A 82 12.98 -5.02 -4.97
CA THR A 82 13.72 -3.78 -4.66
C THR A 82 13.60 -3.45 -3.17
N ILE A 83 12.38 -3.44 -2.63
CA ILE A 83 12.14 -3.18 -1.21
C ILE A 83 12.79 -4.26 -0.34
N TRP A 84 12.72 -5.53 -0.76
CA TRP A 84 13.28 -6.66 -0.02
C TRP A 84 14.78 -6.50 0.23
N SER A 85 15.56 -6.08 -0.77
CA SER A 85 16.99 -5.79 -0.60
C SER A 85 17.26 -4.74 0.49
N GLY A 86 16.30 -3.85 0.71
CA GLY A 86 16.35 -2.79 1.70
C GLY A 86 15.88 -3.20 3.09
N ILE A 87 15.13 -4.29 3.28
CA ILE A 87 14.49 -4.66 4.57
C ILE A 87 14.84 -6.05 5.10
N ALA A 88 15.39 -6.92 4.25
CA ALA A 88 15.76 -8.28 4.62
C ALA A 88 16.80 -8.27 5.75
N ALA A 89 16.66 -9.22 6.68
CA ALA A 89 17.71 -9.53 7.64
C ALA A 89 18.88 -10.22 6.93
N SER A 90 20.10 -9.84 7.30
CA SER A 90 21.35 -10.44 6.82
C SER A 90 21.49 -11.90 7.23
#